data_AF-A0A078FH67-F1
#
_entry.id   AF-A0A078FH67-F1
#
_cell.length_a   1.000
_cell.length_b   1.000
_cell.length_c   1.000
_cell.angle_alpha   90.00
_cell.angle_beta   90.00
_cell.angle_gamma   90.00
#
_symmetry.space_group_name_H-M   'P 1'
#
loop_
_entity.id
_entity.type
_entity.pdbx_description
1 polymer ?
#
loop_
_entity_poly.entity_id
_entity_poly.type
_entity_poly.pdbx_seq_one_letter_code
_entity_poly.pdbx_strand_id
1 'polypeptide(L)' 'MDRAFNFGDNQILQMYGFTHKSLGSRRVKPTRNQTDRPLDAKDEFGLLHPSFKAVKLTT' A
#
# COMPACT_ATOMS: atom_id res chain seq x y z
N MET A 1 20.01 7.39 -4.45
CA MET A 1 19.26 6.16 -4.11
C MET A 1 17.86 6.48 -3.61
N ASP A 2 17.69 7.56 -2.85
CA ASP A 2 16.41 7.99 -2.22
C ASP A 2 15.20 7.96 -3.16
N ARG A 3 15.33 8.48 -4.38
CA ARG A 3 14.22 8.49 -5.36
C ARG A 3 13.79 7.10 -5.80
N ALA A 4 14.74 6.17 -5.96
CA ALA A 4 14.43 4.79 -6.34
C ALA A 4 13.80 4.03 -5.16
N PHE A 5 14.29 4.25 -3.94
CA PHE A 5 13.68 3.71 -2.73
C PHE A 5 12.23 4.18 -2.60
N ASN A 6 11.99 5.49 -2.65
CA ASN A 6 10.63 6.05 -2.53
C ASN A 6 9.70 5.64 -3.67
N PHE A 7 10.25 5.32 -4.86
CA PHE A 7 9.47 4.79 -5.97
C PHE A 7 8.91 3.39 -5.65
N GLY A 8 9.72 2.51 -5.04
CA GLY A 8 9.26 1.21 -4.56
C GLY A 8 8.36 1.34 -3.32
N ASP A 9 8.77 2.16 -2.34
CA ASP A 9 8.05 2.34 -1.08
C ASP A 9 6.64 2.92 -1.29
N ASN A 10 6.45 3.76 -2.31
CA ASN A 10 5.11 4.23 -2.69
C ASN A 10 4.14 3.11 -3.02
N GLN A 11 4.58 2.02 -3.64
CA GLN A 11 3.73 0.87 -3.95
C GLN A 11 3.27 0.16 -2.66
N ILE A 12 4.12 0.17 -1.63
CA ILE A 12 3.79 -0.38 -0.32
C ILE A 12 2.86 0.56 0.45
N LEU A 13 3.18 1.85 0.51
CA LEU A 13 2.39 2.86 1.24
C LEU A 13 0.97 3.02 0.68
N GLN A 14 0.78 2.84 -0.63
CA GLN A 14 -0.52 2.93 -1.27
C GLN A 14 -1.52 1.89 -0.73
N MET A 15 -1.07 0.68 -0.39
CA MET A 15 -1.92 -0.33 0.27
C MET A 15 -2.54 0.19 1.57
N TYR A 16 -1.82 1.07 2.27
CA TYR A 16 -2.21 1.61 3.57
C TYR A 16 -2.78 3.03 3.48
N GLY A 17 -3.01 3.57 2.27
CA GLY A 17 -3.60 4.88 2.07
C GLY A 17 -2.62 6.05 2.22
N PHE A 18 -1.33 5.85 1.94
CA PHE A 18 -0.30 6.89 1.98
C PHE A 18 0.55 6.92 0.70
N THR A 19 1.25 8.04 0.49
CA THR A 19 2.29 8.18 -0.54
C THR A 19 3.31 9.24 -0.11
N HIS A 20 4.57 9.12 -0.55
CA HIS A 20 5.56 10.18 -0.39
C HIS A 20 5.09 11.48 -1.05
N LYS A 21 5.40 12.63 -0.45
CA LYS A 21 5.05 13.94 -1.01
C LYS A 21 5.68 14.19 -2.39
N SER A 22 6.88 13.66 -2.58
CA SER A 22 7.60 13.55 -3.85
C SER A 22 8.64 12.44 -3.71
N LEU A 23 9.20 11.94 -4.81
CA LEU A 23 10.25 10.91 -4.75
C LEU A 23 11.51 11.36 -4.00
N GLY A 24 11.75 12.67 -3.84
CA GLY A 24 12.89 13.21 -3.07
C GLY A 24 12.58 13.50 -1.59
N SER A 25 11.33 13.37 -1.17
CA SER A 25 10.90 13.72 0.19
C SER A 25 10.75 12.46 1.03
N ARG A 26 11.28 12.47 2.26
CA ARG A 26 11.02 11.42 3.26
C ARG A 26 9.63 11.49 3.89
N ARG A 27 8.92 12.61 3.73
CA ARG A 27 7.58 12.84 4.30
C ARG A 27 6.51 12.22 3.40
N VAL A 28 5.53 11.59 4.03
CA VAL A 28 4.33 11.05 3.37
C VAL A 28 3.12 11.97 3.53
N LYS A 29 2.08 11.72 2.74
CA LYS A 29 0.75 12.31 2.84
C LYS A 29 -0.33 11.23 2.64
N PRO A 30 -1.52 11.37 3.23
CA PRO A 30 -2.64 10.46 2.95
C PRO A 30 -3.05 10.54 1.47
N THR A 31 -3.49 9.40 0.92
CA THR A 31 -4.15 9.33 -0.40
C THR A 31 -5.67 9.29 -0.30
N ARG A 32 -6.21 9.05 0.91
CA ARG A 32 -7.65 9.01 1.22
C ARG A 32 -7.92 9.45 2.65
N ASN A 33 -9.17 9.79 2.95
CA ASN A 33 -9.64 9.98 4.32
C ASN A 33 -9.71 8.64 5.06
N GLN A 34 -9.66 8.70 6.39
CA GLN A 34 -9.91 7.52 7.23
C GLN A 34 -11.38 7.10 7.13
N THR A 35 -11.64 5.82 7.37
CA THR A 35 -12.96 5.20 7.34
C THR A 35 -13.10 4.26 8.52
N ASP A 36 -14.32 4.14 9.05
CA ASP A 36 -14.72 3.14 10.04
C ASP A 36 -14.96 1.76 9.40
N ARG A 37 -14.95 1.67 8.06
CA ARG A 37 -15.09 0.43 7.28
C ARG A 37 -13.85 0.11 6.44
N PRO A 38 -12.71 -0.26 7.06
CA PRO A 38 -11.44 -0.41 6.36
C PRO A 38 -11.35 -1.62 5.43
N LEU A 39 -12.27 -2.59 5.54
CA LEU A 39 -12.27 -3.83 4.75
C LEU A 39 -13.14 -3.74 3.48
N ASP A 40 -13.96 -2.70 3.35
CA ASP A 40 -14.85 -2.52 2.19
C ASP A 40 -14.03 -2.18 0.92
N ALA A 41 -12.87 -1.54 1.08
CA ALA A 41 -11.99 -1.16 -0.01
C ALA A 41 -10.77 -2.09 -0.07
N LYS A 42 -10.60 -2.79 -1.21
CA LYS A 42 -9.35 -3.48 -1.53
C LYS A 42 -8.30 -2.46 -2.00
N ASP A 43 -7.03 -2.78 -1.78
CA ASP A 43 -5.95 -2.02 -2.39
C ASP A 43 -5.90 -2.24 -3.90
N GLU A 44 -5.40 -1.26 -4.64
CA GLU A 44 -5.48 -1.18 -6.11
C GLU A 44 -4.90 -2.41 -6.83
N PHE A 45 -3.82 -2.98 -6.29
CA PHE A 45 -3.08 -4.09 -6.90
C PHE A 45 -3.29 -5.43 -6.18
N GLY A 46 -4.15 -5.50 -5.16
CA GLY A 46 -4.44 -6.71 -4.41
C GLY A 46 -3.23 -7.30 -3.66
N LEU A 47 -2.29 -6.45 -3.25
CA LEU A 47 -1.04 -6.82 -2.59
C LEU A 47 -1.19 -7.05 -1.07
N LEU A 48 -2.29 -6.61 -0.44
CA LEU A 48 -2.56 -6.93 0.97
C LEU A 48 -2.91 -8.41 1.18
N HIS A 49 -3.65 -9.01 0.25
CA HIS A 49 -4.09 -10.41 0.31
C HIS A 49 -3.82 -11.13 -1.02
N PRO A 50 -2.54 -11.26 -1.41
CA PRO A 50 -2.19 -11.77 -2.72
C PRO A 50 -2.24 -13.30 -2.78
N SER A 51 -2.49 -13.84 -3.96
CA SER A 51 -2.54 -15.29 -4.21
C SER A 51 -1.24 -16.01 -3.86
N PHE A 52 -0.09 -15.37 -4.04
CA PHE A 52 1.22 -15.96 -3.73
C PHE A 52 1.49 -16.14 -2.21
N LYS A 53 0.61 -15.63 -1.34
CA LYS A 53 0.62 -15.87 0.11
C LYS A 53 -0.56 -16.73 0.59
N ALA A 54 -1.42 -17.20 -0.31
CA ALA A 54 -2.60 -17.97 0.08
C ALA A 54 -2.20 -19.33 0.68
N VAL A 55 -2.74 -19.64 1.86
CA VAL A 55 -2.59 -20.96 2.49
C VAL A 55 -3.64 -21.89 1.88
N LYS A 56 -3.20 -23.03 1.34
CA LYS A 56 -4.13 -24.09 0.92
C LYS A 56 -4.66 -24.80 2.15
N LEU A 57 -5.91 -24.51 2.51
CA LEU A 57 -6.64 -25.29 3.50
C LEU A 57 -7.16 -26.55 2.80
N THR A 58 -6.57 -27.70 3.10
CA THR A 58 -7.17 -29.00 2.75
C THR A 58 -8.36 -29.21 3.68
N THR A 59 -9.56 -29.28 3.11
CA THR A 59 -10.79 -29.69 3.82
C THR A 59 -10.91 -31.21 3.76
#